data_AF-J8HHP0-F1
#
_entry.id   AF-J8HHP0-F1
#
_cell.length_a   1.000
_cell.length_b   1.000
_cell.length_c   1.000
_cell.angle_alpha   90.00
_cell.angle_beta   90.00
_cell.angle_gamma   90.00
#
_symmetry.space_group_name_H-M   'P 1'
#
loop_
_entity.id
_entity.type
_entity.pdbx_description
1 polymer ?
#
loop_
_entity_poly.entity_id
_entity_poly.type
_entity_poly.pdbx_seq_one_letter_code
_entity_poly.pdbx_strand_id
1 'polypeptide(L)' 'MTKQQYTYQVTFYLSDGKEISGRVTRDEDIGTCLNTLQDLIKNSKTICIPKIGTVIRTKYITHVKIIEVKNEND' A
#
# COMPACT_ATOMS: atom_id res chain seq x y z
N MET A 1 7.20 24.87 -4.71
CA MET A 1 6.39 24.42 -3.55
C MET A 1 6.83 23.01 -3.21
N THR A 2 7.38 22.78 -2.02
CA THR A 2 7.70 21.44 -1.53
C THR A 2 6.38 20.71 -1.28
N LYS A 3 6.11 19.63 -2.04
CA LYS A 3 4.94 18.79 -1.77
C LYS A 3 5.14 18.12 -0.41
N GLN A 4 4.12 18.16 0.43
CA GLN A 4 4.14 17.47 1.71
C GLN A 4 4.24 15.96 1.43
N GLN A 5 5.30 15.32 1.93
CA GLN A 5 5.49 13.90 1.76
C GLN A 5 4.91 13.16 2.95
N TYR A 6 4.07 12.17 2.67
CA TYR A 6 3.46 11.29 3.66
C TYR A 6 4.11 9.93 3.56
N THR A 7 4.44 9.34 4.71
CA THR A 7 4.89 7.95 4.76
C THR A 7 3.75 7.10 5.29
N TYR A 8 3.43 6.04 4.56
CA TYR A 8 2.37 5.11 4.92
C TYR A 8 2.94 3.71 5.13
N GLN A 9 2.47 3.04 6.17
CA GLN A 9 2.52 1.59 6.29
C GLN A 9 1.29 1.02 5.57
N VAL A 10 1.53 0.23 4.52
CA VAL A 10 0.47 -0.48 3.79
C VAL A 10 0.57 -1.96 4.12
N THR A 11 -0.55 -2.58 4.49
CA THR A 11 -0.66 -4.02 4.76
C THR A 11 -1.73 -4.64 3.90
N PHE A 12 -1.38 -5.72 3.19
CA PHE A 12 -2.27 -6.57 2.41
C PHE A 12 -2.56 -7.85 3.18
N TYR A 13 -3.84 -8.16 3.39
CA TYR A 13 -4.29 -9.40 4.01
C TYR A 13 -4.70 -10.39 2.92
N LEU A 14 -4.11 -11.58 2.94
CA LEU A 14 -4.31 -12.59 1.91
C LEU A 14 -5.31 -13.66 2.36
N SER A 15 -5.94 -14.32 1.38
CA SER A 15 -6.93 -15.38 1.61
C SER A 15 -6.38 -16.62 2.32
N ASP A 16 -5.06 -16.81 2.32
CA ASP A 16 -4.38 -17.88 3.06
C ASP A 16 -4.03 -17.49 4.51
N GLY A 17 -4.54 -16.34 4.98
CA GLY A 17 -4.29 -15.82 6.32
C GLY A 17 -2.94 -15.14 6.48
N LYS A 18 -2.11 -15.05 5.43
CA LYS A 18 -0.84 -14.32 5.48
C LYS A 18 -1.02 -12.83 5.31
N GLU A 19 -0.05 -12.08 5.82
CA GLU A 19 0.01 -10.63 5.70
C GLU A 19 1.31 -10.22 5.02
N ILE A 20 1.22 -9.26 4.10
CA ILE A 20 2.38 -8.63 3.47
C ILE A 20 2.28 -7.14 3.73
N SER A 21 3.30 -6.57 4.37
CA SER A 21 3.33 -5.15 4.69
C SER A 21 4.59 -4.46 4.18
N GLY A 22 4.48 -3.17 3.90
CA GLY A 22 5.59 -2.36 3.41
C GLY A 22 5.36 -0.88 3.63
N ARG A 23 6.47 -0.14 3.72
CA ARG A 23 6.45 1.33 3.79
C ARG A 23 6.54 1.95 2.41
N VAL A 24 5.70 2.95 2.18
CA VAL A 24 5.73 3.77 0.96
C VAL A 24 5.69 5.24 1.34
N THR A 25 6.54 6.03 0.70
CA THR A 25 6.50 7.50 0.80
C THR A 25 5.84 8.02 -0.47
N ARG A 26 4.82 8.86 -0.31
CA ARG A 26 4.01 9.42 -1.39
C ARG A 26 3.81 10.90 -1.13
N ASP A 27 3.62 11.66 -2.21
CA ASP A 27 3.20 13.05 -2.12
C ASP A 27 1.66 13.18 -2.01
N GLU A 28 0.95 12.05 -2.04
CA GLU A 28 -0.51 11.93 -2.06
C GLU A 28 -1.05 11.69 -0.63
N ASP A 29 -2.23 12.23 -0.33
CA ASP A 29 -2.93 11.97 0.93
C ASP A 29 -3.45 10.51 1.01
N ILE A 30 -3.86 10.10 2.21
CA ILE A 30 -4.29 8.72 2.49
C ILE A 30 -5.50 8.29 1.65
N GLY A 31 -6.44 9.21 1.38
CA GLY A 31 -7.65 8.93 0.59
C GLY A 31 -7.31 8.67 -0.87
N THR A 32 -6.47 9.52 -1.46
CA THR A 32 -5.95 9.33 -2.82
C THR A 32 -5.16 8.02 -2.95
N CYS A 33 -4.35 7.69 -1.95
CA CYS A 33 -3.58 6.45 -1.90
C CYS A 33 -4.50 5.21 -1.85
N LEU A 34 -5.55 5.27 -1.02
CA LEU A 34 -6.54 4.19 -0.91
C LEU A 34 -7.31 3.98 -2.22
N ASN A 35 -7.77 5.05 -2.87
CA ASN A 35 -8.47 4.96 -4.15
C ASN A 35 -7.58 4.33 -5.23
N THR A 36 -6.32 4.75 -5.30
CA THR A 36 -5.34 4.18 -6.25
C THR A 36 -5.14 2.68 -6.02
N LEU A 37 -5.03 2.25 -4.76
CA LEU A 37 -4.92 0.83 -4.42
C LEU A 37 -6.19 0.05 -4.75
N GLN A 38 -7.38 0.61 -4.50
CA GLN A 38 -8.63 -0.03 -4.89
C GLN A 38 -8.73 -0.23 -6.41
N ASP A 39 -8.38 0.79 -7.19
CA ASP A 39 -8.39 0.71 -8.65
C ASP A 39 -7.37 -0.30 -9.17
N LEU A 40 -6.17 -0.35 -8.57
CA LEU A 40 -5.16 -1.36 -8.90
C LEU A 40 -5.67 -2.78 -8.61
N ILE A 41 -6.30 -3.00 -7.45
CA ILE A 41 -6.82 -4.32 -7.07
C ILE A 41 -7.93 -4.77 -8.01
N LYS A 42 -8.82 -3.84 -8.40
CA LYS A 42 -9.94 -4.13 -9.32
C LYS A 42 -9.47 -4.40 -10.74
N ASN A 43 -8.53 -3.60 -11.24
CA ASN A 43 -8.19 -3.58 -12.68
C ASN A 43 -6.93 -4.37 -13.04
N SER A 44 -6.08 -4.69 -12.07
CA SER A 44 -4.83 -5.43 -12.30
C SER A 44 -4.93 -6.86 -11.79
N LYS A 45 -4.31 -7.81 -12.50
CA LYS A 45 -4.20 -9.22 -12.03
C LYS A 45 -3.17 -9.37 -10.91
N THR A 46 -2.19 -8.49 -10.86
CA THR A 46 -1.06 -8.55 -9.95
C THR A 46 -0.63 -7.17 -9.50
N ILE A 47 -0.20 -7.05 -8.24
CA ILE A 47 0.48 -5.88 -7.69
C ILE A 47 1.93 -6.27 -7.43
N CYS A 48 2.86 -5.48 -7.96
CA CYS A 48 4.28 -5.62 -7.68
C CYS A 48 4.65 -4.68 -6.53
N ILE A 49 5.37 -5.19 -5.54
CA ILE A 49 5.98 -4.43 -4.46
C ILE A 49 7.49 -4.45 -4.70
N PRO A 50 8.04 -3.49 -5.47
CA PRO A 50 9.39 -3.60 -6.02
C PRO A 50 10.47 -3.65 -4.94
N LYS A 51 10.30 -2.88 -3.86
CA LYS A 51 11.27 -2.80 -2.76
C LYS A 51 11.45 -4.11 -2.00
N ILE A 52 10.51 -5.05 -2.11
CA ILE A 52 10.52 -6.35 -1.42
C ILE A 52 10.62 -7.50 -2.44
N GLY A 53 10.79 -7.21 -3.74
CA GLY A 53 10.84 -8.23 -4.80
C GLY A 53 9.60 -9.13 -4.86
N THR A 54 8.44 -8.64 -4.40
CA THR A 54 7.25 -9.46 -4.17
C THR A 54 6.16 -9.12 -5.18
N VAL A 55 5.52 -10.15 -5.75
CA VAL A 55 4.36 -10.01 -6.63
C VAL A 55 3.16 -10.70 -6.00
N ILE A 56 2.08 -9.95 -5.80
CA ILE A 56 0.84 -10.44 -5.19
C ILE A 56 -0.22 -10.53 -6.27
N ARG A 57 -0.89 -11.69 -6.41
CA ARG A 57 -2.09 -11.78 -7.26
C ARG A 57 -3.26 -11.13 -6.53
N THR A 58 -3.92 -10.18 -7.18
CA THR A 58 -4.98 -9.35 -6.57
C THR A 58 -6.17 -10.16 -6.10
N LYS A 59 -6.51 -11.27 -6.79
CA LYS A 59 -7.57 -12.19 -6.38
C LYS A 59 -7.40 -12.83 -4.99
N TYR A 60 -6.19 -12.81 -4.44
CA TYR A 60 -5.92 -13.34 -3.10
C TYR A 60 -5.96 -12.25 -2.03
N ILE A 61 -6.03 -10.96 -2.40
CA ILE A 61 -6.15 -9.87 -1.45
C ILE A 61 -7.60 -9.81 -0.97
N THR A 62 -7.79 -9.92 0.34
CA THR A 62 -9.12 -9.84 0.96
C THR A 62 -9.36 -8.45 1.54
N HIS A 63 -8.34 -7.86 2.15
CA HIS A 63 -8.41 -6.55 2.79
C HIS A 63 -7.10 -5.80 2.61
N VAL A 64 -7.18 -4.46 2.70
CA VAL A 64 -6.01 -3.57 2.70
C VAL A 64 -6.16 -2.60 3.86
N LYS A 65 -5.06 -2.39 4.59
CA LYS A 65 -4.94 -1.38 5.64
C LYS A 65 -3.84 -0.40 5.29
N ILE A 66 -4.11 0.89 5.48
CA ILE A 66 -3.14 1.98 5.30
C ILE A 66 -3.10 2.78 6.59
N ILE A 67 -1.91 3.02 7.12
CA ILE A 67 -1.69 3.83 8.31
C ILE A 67 -0.61 4.85 7.98
N GLU A 68 -0.87 6.13 8.19
CA GLU A 68 0.17 7.15 8.15
C GLU A 68 1.12 6.93 9.32
N VAL A 69 2.42 6.83 9.00
CA VAL A 69 3.49 6.70 9.99
C VAL A 69 4.25 8.02 10.01
N LYS A 70 4.20 8.71 11.15
CA LYS A 70 5.13 9.79 11.44
C LYS A 70 6.49 9.17 11.71
N ASN A 71 7.54 9.69 11.09
CA ASN A 71 8.89 9.31 11.50
C ASN A 71 9.10 9.91 12.90
N GLU A 72 9.40 9.07 13.90
CA GLU A 72 9.60 9.49 15.30
C GLU A 72 10.87 10.33 15.54
N ASN A 73 11.40 10.99 14.51
CA ASN A 73 12.60 11.84 14.57
C ASN A 73 12.32 13.31 14.19
N ASP A 74 11.08 13.78 14.34
CA ASP A 74 10.73 15.21 14.27
C ASP A 74 10.58 15.79 15.70
#